data_AF-A0A7D5VEX2-F1
#
_entry.id   AF-A0A7D5VEX2-F1
#
_cell.length_a   1.000
_cell.length_b   1.000
_cell.length_c   1.000
_cell.angle_alpha   90.00
_cell.angle_beta   90.00
_cell.angle_gamma   90.00
#
_symmetry.space_group_name_H-M   'P 1'
#
loop_
_entity.id
_entity.type
_entity.pdbx_description
1 polymer ?
#
loop_
_entity_poly.entity_id
_entity_poly.type
_entity_poly.pdbx_seq_one_letter_code
_entity_poly.pdbx_strand_id
1 'polypeptide(L)'
;MLHATQHADLPGGELDSALRGGPFHVALRAAIAARGLPLQRVQHHLSRHGVKVGVTSLSYWQQGARRPQRPESLRAVRALEEILQLPDESLIRLLAEPDRHPGSGRRSARSYRSLVEASAVLGRLRAELGRPADGGLHTLGHHECVRIGARRELAAREAHHIVRAHRDGVDGFLVVHQGDPGCAPRDMRVRALENCRTGRVRFDQETGVLVAELLFGTRLRAGDTFLFRYAVEDGTAETAREYLRGFDAPGGQYALQVRFDAAALPVRCHRFTQHSPAAPRGGRHELPVTAPHHCVHVVEPRIRPGIVGIAWDWQR
;
A
#
# COMPACT_ATOMS: atom_id res chain seq x y z
N MET A 1 31.89 -55.96 6.47
CA MET A 1 31.47 -55.41 5.16
C MET A 1 30.49 -54.28 5.44
N LEU A 2 30.74 -53.14 4.80
CA LEU A 2 30.22 -51.83 5.18
C LEU A 2 28.69 -51.72 5.09
N HIS A 3 28.10 -51.14 6.15
CA HIS A 3 26.78 -50.53 6.14
C HIS A 3 26.80 -49.29 5.24
N ALA A 4 26.00 -49.31 4.17
CA ALA A 4 25.65 -48.12 3.41
C ALA A 4 24.47 -47.43 4.12
N THR A 5 24.77 -46.41 4.92
CA THR A 5 23.75 -45.49 5.40
C THR A 5 23.45 -44.50 4.28
N GLN A 6 22.26 -44.63 3.70
CA GLN A 6 21.69 -43.66 2.77
C GLN A 6 21.75 -42.26 3.37
N HIS A 7 22.53 -41.37 2.75
CA HIS A 7 22.37 -39.93 2.95
C HIS A 7 21.02 -39.54 2.37
N ALA A 8 20.05 -39.27 3.27
CA ALA A 8 18.85 -38.53 2.95
C ALA A 8 19.23 -37.06 2.72
N ASP A 9 19.82 -36.78 1.57
CA ASP A 9 19.86 -35.45 0.98
C ASP A 9 18.41 -35.08 0.63
N LEU A 10 17.81 -34.08 1.30
CA LEU A 10 16.61 -33.30 0.91
C LEU A 10 16.01 -32.45 2.08
N PRO A 11 16.77 -31.46 2.61
CA PRO A 11 16.13 -30.21 3.08
C PRO A 11 16.69 -28.93 2.43
N GLY A 12 17.85 -29.00 1.76
CA GLY A 12 18.50 -27.84 1.14
C GLY A 12 17.77 -27.32 -0.10
N GLY A 13 17.28 -28.22 -0.96
CA GLY A 13 16.62 -27.84 -2.23
C GLY A 13 15.28 -27.11 -2.04
N GLU A 14 14.50 -27.48 -1.02
CA GLU A 14 13.25 -26.80 -0.67
C GLU A 14 13.50 -25.44 -0.02
N LEU A 15 14.50 -25.35 0.86
CA LEU A 15 14.93 -24.09 1.48
C LEU A 15 15.44 -23.11 0.43
N ASP A 16 16.32 -23.55 -0.47
CA ASP A 16 16.85 -22.74 -1.55
C ASP A 16 15.76 -22.27 -2.52
N SER A 17 14.79 -23.12 -2.83
CA SER A 17 13.62 -22.76 -3.64
C SER A 17 12.76 -21.70 -2.94
N ALA A 18 12.53 -21.86 -1.62
CA ALA A 18 11.77 -20.91 -0.82
C ALA A 18 12.50 -19.56 -0.68
N LEU A 19 13.83 -19.55 -0.52
CA LEU A 19 14.65 -18.35 -0.42
C LEU A 19 14.81 -17.59 -1.75
N ARG A 20 14.68 -18.27 -2.90
CA ARG A 20 14.78 -17.65 -4.23
C ARG A 20 13.54 -16.90 -4.70
N GLY A 21 12.40 -17.08 -4.04
CA GLY A 21 11.16 -16.40 -4.46
C GLY A 21 9.87 -16.90 -3.82
N GLY A 22 9.95 -17.73 -2.78
CA GLY A 22 8.79 -18.15 -2.00
C GLY A 22 8.29 -17.04 -1.07
N PRO A 23 7.04 -17.12 -0.58
CA PRO A 23 6.54 -16.15 0.37
C PRO A 23 7.34 -16.23 1.69
N PHE A 24 7.69 -15.06 2.26
CA PHE A 24 8.52 -14.93 3.47
C PHE A 24 8.21 -15.94 4.60
N HIS A 25 6.93 -16.20 4.90
CA HIS A 25 6.55 -17.12 5.96
C HIS A 25 6.90 -18.59 5.66
N VAL A 26 6.90 -18.99 4.39
CA VAL A 26 7.33 -20.32 3.95
C VAL A 26 8.85 -20.44 4.04
N ALA A 27 9.58 -19.42 3.58
CA ALA A 27 11.04 -19.39 3.68
C ALA A 27 11.52 -19.35 5.15
N LEU A 28 10.89 -18.55 6.01
CA LEU A 28 11.19 -18.49 7.44
C LEU A 28 10.90 -19.83 8.15
N ARG A 29 9.79 -20.49 7.78
CA ARG A 29 9.45 -21.81 8.33
C ARG A 29 10.47 -22.86 7.90
N ALA A 30 10.81 -22.88 6.62
CA ALA A 30 11.82 -23.78 6.07
C ALA A 30 13.20 -23.55 6.71
N ALA A 31 13.62 -22.29 6.89
CA ALA A 31 14.89 -21.95 7.51
C ALA A 31 14.98 -22.38 8.98
N ILE A 32 13.90 -22.18 9.75
CA ILE A 32 13.84 -22.61 11.16
C ILE A 32 13.84 -24.15 11.26
N ALA A 33 13.12 -24.83 10.37
CA ALA A 33 13.10 -26.29 10.30
C ALA A 33 14.48 -26.87 9.93
N ALA A 34 15.14 -26.30 8.92
CA ALA A 34 16.47 -26.71 8.48
C ALA A 34 17.54 -26.50 9.56
N ARG A 35 17.41 -25.43 10.38
CA ARG A 35 18.32 -25.18 11.51
C ARG A 35 17.99 -26.03 12.75
N GLY A 36 16.81 -26.63 12.82
CA GLY A 36 16.36 -27.46 13.95
C GLY A 36 16.20 -26.69 15.26
N LEU A 37 15.94 -25.37 15.21
CA LEU A 37 15.84 -24.54 16.41
C LEU A 37 14.38 -24.35 16.86
N PRO A 38 14.04 -24.66 18.13
CA PRO A 38 12.72 -24.33 18.65
C PRO A 38 12.57 -22.80 18.77
N LEU A 39 11.34 -22.28 18.55
CA LEU A 39 11.09 -20.82 18.51
C LEU A 39 11.55 -20.07 19.77
N GLN A 40 11.46 -20.71 20.95
CA GLN A 40 11.94 -20.12 22.20
C GLN A 40 13.46 -19.91 22.19
N ARG A 41 14.22 -20.83 21.58
CA ARG A 41 15.67 -20.69 21.43
C ARG A 41 16.02 -19.60 20.41
N VAL A 42 15.25 -19.46 19.34
CA VAL A 42 15.39 -18.35 18.37
C VAL A 42 15.13 -17.00 19.03
N GLN A 43 14.07 -16.89 19.82
CA GLN A 43 13.73 -15.67 20.58
C GLN A 43 14.79 -15.30 21.62
N HIS A 44 15.38 -16.29 22.28
CA HIS A 44 16.50 -16.08 23.21
C HIS A 44 17.73 -15.51 22.50
N HIS A 45 18.09 -16.01 21.32
CA HIS A 45 19.20 -15.48 20.53
C HIS A 45 18.93 -14.05 20.05
N LEU A 46 17.72 -13.77 19.56
CA LEU A 46 17.34 -12.40 19.17
C LEU A 46 17.47 -11.40 20.32
N SER A 47 17.09 -11.81 21.53
CA SER A 47 17.23 -10.97 22.73
C SER A 47 18.69 -10.68 23.06
N ARG A 48 19.61 -11.63 22.83
CA ARG A 48 21.06 -11.43 22.99
C ARG A 48 21.67 -10.51 21.93
N HIS A 49 21.07 -10.43 20.74
CA HIS A 49 21.39 -9.45 19.70
C HIS A 49 20.72 -8.08 19.94
N GLY A 50 20.13 -7.84 21.12
CA GLY A 50 19.51 -6.56 21.48
C GLY A 50 18.14 -6.33 20.84
N VAL A 51 17.52 -7.36 20.27
CA VAL A 51 16.24 -7.26 19.56
C VAL A 51 15.12 -7.93 20.35
N LYS A 52 14.13 -7.15 20.80
CA LYS A 52 12.99 -7.65 21.58
C LYS A 52 11.84 -8.08 20.66
N VAL A 53 11.74 -9.38 20.36
CA VAL A 53 10.59 -9.98 19.65
C VAL A 53 10.03 -11.13 20.48
N GLY A 54 8.71 -11.14 20.68
CA GLY A 54 8.03 -12.22 21.43
C GLY A 54 7.83 -13.48 20.59
N VAL A 55 7.78 -14.65 21.24
CA VAL A 55 7.55 -15.96 20.59
C VAL A 55 6.25 -15.98 19.77
N THR A 56 5.19 -15.32 20.27
CA THR A 56 3.92 -15.18 19.55
C THR A 56 4.06 -14.39 18.24
N SER A 57 4.97 -13.40 18.19
CA SER A 57 5.24 -12.64 16.97
C SER A 57 6.00 -13.47 15.93
N LEU A 58 6.97 -14.27 16.37
CA LEU A 58 7.68 -15.23 15.50
C LEU A 58 6.73 -16.30 14.95
N SER A 59 5.80 -16.79 15.78
CA SER A 59 4.77 -17.74 15.37
C SER A 59 3.84 -17.15 14.31
N TYR A 60 3.38 -15.91 14.49
CA TYR A 60 2.58 -15.22 13.48
C TYR A 60 3.34 -14.93 12.17
N TRP A 61 4.66 -14.75 12.25
CA TRP A 61 5.51 -14.61 11.06
C TRP A 61 5.63 -15.92 10.28
N GLN A 62 5.80 -17.07 10.95
CA GLN A 62 5.83 -18.39 10.30
C GLN A 62 4.49 -18.81 9.70
N GLN A 63 3.38 -18.35 10.29
CA GLN A 63 2.02 -18.62 9.79
C GLN A 63 1.59 -17.65 8.68
N GLY A 64 2.37 -16.60 8.42
CA GLY A 64 2.01 -15.57 7.45
C GLY A 64 0.89 -14.62 7.92
N ALA A 65 0.42 -14.75 9.16
CA ALA A 65 -0.61 -13.91 9.76
C ALA A 65 -0.14 -12.47 10.01
N ARG A 66 1.18 -12.25 10.14
CA ARG A 66 1.79 -10.92 10.27
C ARG A 66 3.13 -10.89 9.55
N ARG A 67 3.45 -9.76 8.90
CA ARG A 67 4.77 -9.55 8.27
C ARG A 67 5.57 -8.47 9.02
N PRO A 68 6.89 -8.65 9.21
CA PRO A 68 7.76 -7.63 9.76
C PRO A 68 7.90 -6.46 8.79
N GLN A 69 7.47 -5.26 9.23
CA GLN A 69 7.49 -4.04 8.41
C GLN A 69 8.15 -2.84 9.12
N ARG A 70 8.24 -2.88 10.46
CA ARG A 70 8.82 -1.79 11.26
C ARG A 70 10.36 -1.88 11.24
N PRO A 71 11.10 -0.77 11.37
CA PRO A 71 12.56 -0.79 11.41
C PRO A 71 13.14 -1.76 12.46
N GLU A 72 12.49 -1.86 13.62
CA GLU A 72 12.85 -2.80 14.68
C GLU A 72 12.60 -4.27 14.29
N SER A 73 11.52 -4.52 13.55
CA SER A 73 11.20 -5.86 13.04
C SER A 73 12.11 -6.26 11.88
N LEU A 74 12.53 -5.32 11.03
CA LEU A 74 13.51 -5.58 9.97
C LEU A 74 14.91 -5.85 10.56
N ARG A 75 15.30 -5.12 11.62
CA ARG A 75 16.48 -5.46 12.42
C ARG A 75 16.38 -6.87 13.00
N ALA A 76 15.19 -7.29 13.44
CA ALA A 76 14.96 -8.66 13.88
C ALA A 76 15.14 -9.69 12.74
N VAL A 77 14.71 -9.36 11.51
CA VAL A 77 14.89 -10.26 10.35
C VAL A 77 16.37 -10.38 9.96
N ARG A 78 17.16 -9.29 10.01
CA ARG A 78 18.62 -9.36 9.82
C ARG A 78 19.28 -10.29 10.84
N ALA A 79 18.94 -10.11 12.12
CA ALA A 79 19.44 -10.97 13.18
C ALA A 79 18.97 -12.43 13.01
N LEU A 80 17.78 -12.67 12.44
CA LEU A 80 17.31 -14.02 12.11
C LEU A 80 18.15 -14.68 11.02
N GLU A 81 18.56 -13.95 9.99
CA GLU A 81 19.44 -14.47 8.92
C GLU A 81 20.78 -14.95 9.51
N GLU A 82 21.38 -14.17 10.41
CA GLU A 82 22.61 -14.54 11.13
C GLU A 82 22.42 -15.77 12.03
N ILE A 83 21.35 -15.80 12.84
CA ILE A 83 21.05 -16.90 13.78
C ILE A 83 20.77 -18.21 13.03
N LEU A 84 20.06 -18.10 11.90
CA LEU A 84 19.68 -19.24 11.06
C LEU A 84 20.77 -19.63 10.06
N GLN A 85 21.91 -18.91 10.04
CA GLN A 85 23.04 -19.14 9.14
C GLN A 85 22.63 -19.11 7.66
N LEU A 86 21.75 -18.18 7.32
CA LEU A 86 21.33 -17.96 5.95
C LEU A 86 22.28 -16.97 5.25
N PRO A 87 22.35 -17.00 3.91
CA PRO A 87 23.03 -15.93 3.17
C PRO A 87 22.46 -14.55 3.52
N ASP A 88 23.32 -13.55 3.56
CA ASP A 88 22.95 -12.17 3.88
C ASP A 88 21.79 -11.69 3.00
N GLU A 89 20.80 -11.06 3.64
CA GLU A 89 19.60 -10.50 3.03
C GLU A 89 18.66 -11.51 2.34
N SER A 90 18.84 -12.82 2.54
CA SER A 90 18.02 -13.85 1.90
C SER A 90 16.54 -13.79 2.31
N LEU A 91 16.21 -13.54 3.58
CA LEU A 91 14.84 -13.37 4.06
C LEU A 91 14.34 -11.94 3.87
N ILE A 92 15.22 -10.95 3.97
CA ILE A 92 14.90 -9.53 3.74
C ILE A 92 14.57 -9.27 2.28
N ARG A 93 15.22 -9.94 1.34
CA ARG A 93 14.87 -9.86 -0.09
C ARG A 93 13.47 -10.37 -0.38
N LEU A 94 13.01 -11.41 0.33
CA LEU A 94 11.62 -11.88 0.23
C LEU A 94 10.58 -10.93 0.83
N LEU A 95 11.03 -9.96 1.63
CA LEU A 95 10.22 -8.83 2.08
C LEU A 95 10.30 -7.64 1.10
N ALA A 96 11.24 -7.68 0.14
CA ALA A 96 11.57 -6.58 -0.77
C ALA A 96 11.27 -6.84 -2.27
N GLU A 97 11.19 -8.08 -2.75
CA GLU A 97 11.05 -8.36 -4.19
C GLU A 97 9.62 -8.60 -4.72
N PRO A 98 9.34 -8.19 -5.98
CA PRO A 98 8.03 -8.21 -6.61
C PRO A 98 7.77 -9.47 -7.47
N ASP A 99 6.49 -9.78 -7.64
CA ASP A 99 5.92 -10.90 -8.41
C ASP A 99 6.73 -11.36 -9.64
N ARG A 100 7.28 -12.59 -9.60
CA ARG A 100 7.76 -13.29 -10.80
C ARG A 100 6.57 -13.93 -11.53
N HIS A 101 6.12 -13.30 -12.62
CA HIS A 101 5.41 -13.98 -13.72
C HIS A 101 6.06 -13.56 -15.03
N PRO A 102 6.43 -14.51 -15.91
CA PRO A 102 7.02 -14.20 -17.20
C PRO A 102 5.90 -13.72 -18.13
N GLY A 103 5.76 -12.40 -18.28
CA GLY A 103 4.74 -11.81 -19.13
C GLY A 103 4.70 -10.30 -19.02
N SER A 104 5.59 -9.64 -19.77
CA SER A 104 5.77 -8.18 -19.87
C SER A 104 6.32 -7.52 -18.61
N GLY A 105 7.36 -6.70 -18.78
CA GLY A 105 7.90 -5.85 -17.72
C GLY A 105 6.81 -4.93 -17.16
N ARG A 106 6.17 -5.34 -16.07
CA ARG A 106 5.19 -4.56 -15.33
C ARG A 106 5.86 -4.04 -14.07
N ARG A 107 6.60 -2.94 -14.22
CA ARG A 107 6.87 -2.06 -13.07
C ARG A 107 5.50 -1.70 -12.49
N SER A 108 5.17 -2.15 -11.27
CA SER A 108 4.08 -1.50 -10.54
C SER A 108 4.40 -0.01 -10.49
N ALA A 109 3.41 0.85 -10.68
CA ALA A 109 3.66 2.27 -10.88
C ALA A 109 4.34 2.94 -9.67
N ARG A 110 4.37 2.25 -8.52
CA ARG A 110 5.05 2.70 -7.30
C ARG A 110 5.89 1.56 -6.73
N SER A 111 7.20 1.79 -6.59
CA SER A 111 8.08 0.88 -5.86
C SER A 111 7.84 1.03 -4.35
N TYR A 112 8.06 -0.03 -3.57
CA TYR A 112 7.98 0.04 -2.11
C TYR A 112 8.83 1.18 -1.52
N ARG A 113 10.03 1.38 -2.07
CA ARG A 113 10.93 2.47 -1.70
C ARG A 113 10.31 3.85 -1.90
N SER A 114 9.67 4.08 -3.07
CA SER A 114 8.97 5.34 -3.35
C SER A 114 7.83 5.61 -2.35
N LEU A 115 7.14 4.56 -1.89
CA LEU A 115 6.09 4.69 -0.87
C LEU A 115 6.65 4.98 0.54
N VAL A 116 7.82 4.44 0.89
CA VAL A 116 8.51 4.74 2.16
C VAL A 116 9.02 6.17 2.17
N GLU A 117 9.66 6.62 1.08
CA GLU A 117 10.13 8.00 0.91
C GLU A 117 8.95 8.98 0.96
N ALA A 118 7.86 8.69 0.24
CA ALA A 118 6.62 9.46 0.30
C ALA A 118 6.00 9.51 1.71
N SER A 119 6.10 8.42 2.49
CA SER A 119 5.62 8.39 3.88
C SER A 119 6.42 9.31 4.80
N ALA A 120 7.74 9.35 4.67
CA ALA A 120 8.60 10.26 5.43
C ALA A 120 8.31 11.73 5.08
N VAL A 121 8.18 12.04 3.79
CA VAL A 121 7.79 13.36 3.30
C VAL A 121 6.43 13.77 3.83
N LEU A 122 5.43 12.88 3.74
CA LEU A 122 4.10 13.12 4.28
C LEU A 122 4.12 13.48 5.77
N GLY A 123 4.95 12.79 6.56
CA GLY A 123 5.14 13.10 7.97
C GLY A 123 5.64 14.53 8.20
N ARG A 124 6.64 14.97 7.44
CA ARG A 124 7.16 16.36 7.49
C ARG A 124 6.12 17.38 7.09
N LEU A 125 5.49 17.20 5.92
CA LEU A 125 4.48 18.15 5.39
C LEU A 125 3.27 18.26 6.33
N ARG A 126 2.87 17.15 6.97
CA ARG A 126 1.80 17.14 7.98
C ARG A 126 2.19 17.93 9.23
N ALA A 127 3.44 17.78 9.70
CA ALA A 127 3.95 18.52 10.84
C ALA A 127 4.00 20.04 10.56
N GLU A 128 4.41 20.45 9.36
CA GLU A 128 4.39 21.86 8.93
C GLU A 128 2.98 22.47 8.93
N LEU A 129 1.97 21.66 8.64
CA LEU A 129 0.57 22.08 8.69
C LEU A 129 0.00 22.08 10.12
N GLY A 130 0.71 21.53 11.11
CA GLY A 130 0.24 21.41 12.49
C GLY A 130 -0.98 20.50 12.64
N ARG A 131 -1.15 19.53 11.73
CA ARG A 131 -2.31 18.63 11.72
C ARG A 131 -2.00 17.31 12.42
N PRO A 132 -2.90 16.81 13.29
CA PRO A 132 -2.70 15.55 14.00
C PRO A 132 -2.77 14.36 13.04
N ALA A 133 -2.07 13.27 13.40
CA ALA A 133 -1.88 12.14 12.49
C ALA A 133 -3.16 11.37 12.16
N ASP A 134 -4.13 11.37 13.08
CA ASP A 134 -5.42 10.70 12.95
C ASP A 134 -6.50 11.56 12.26
N GLY A 135 -6.25 12.87 12.08
CA GLY A 135 -7.21 13.84 11.55
C GLY A 135 -8.49 14.04 12.37
N GLY A 136 -8.74 13.24 13.42
CA GLY A 136 -9.98 13.31 14.22
C GLY A 136 -11.23 12.71 13.56
N LEU A 137 -11.10 12.03 12.41
CA LEU A 137 -12.24 11.59 11.58
C LEU A 137 -12.24 10.09 11.30
N HIS A 138 -13.42 9.47 11.39
CA HIS A 138 -13.68 8.14 10.84
C HIS A 138 -14.42 8.26 9.53
N THR A 139 -14.00 7.51 8.51
CA THR A 139 -14.68 7.48 7.22
C THR A 139 -15.86 6.51 7.26
N LEU A 140 -17.08 7.01 7.07
CA LEU A 140 -18.31 6.22 6.97
C LEU A 140 -18.64 5.86 5.51
N GLY A 141 -18.26 6.73 4.58
CA GLY A 141 -18.48 6.55 3.15
C GLY A 141 -17.43 7.32 2.36
N HIS A 142 -16.95 6.73 1.28
CA HIS A 142 -15.94 7.35 0.44
C HIS A 142 -16.12 6.89 -1.00
N HIS A 143 -16.47 7.84 -1.86
CA HIS A 143 -16.63 7.61 -3.28
C HIS A 143 -15.56 8.40 -4.03
N GLU A 144 -14.76 7.71 -4.82
CA GLU A 144 -13.74 8.32 -5.67
C GLU A 144 -14.07 8.08 -7.14
N CYS A 145 -14.02 9.16 -7.94
CA CYS A 145 -14.10 9.11 -9.38
C CYS A 145 -12.77 9.59 -9.96
N VAL A 146 -12.07 8.69 -10.63
CA VAL A 146 -10.79 8.95 -11.30
C VAL A 146 -11.03 9.08 -12.79
N ARG A 147 -10.46 10.11 -13.40
CA ARG A 147 -10.51 10.34 -14.85
C ARG A 147 -9.12 10.11 -15.45
N ILE A 148 -9.06 9.21 -16.43
CA ILE A 148 -7.89 8.99 -17.25
C ILE A 148 -8.04 9.77 -18.54
N GLY A 149 -7.06 10.62 -18.85
CA GLY A 149 -7.08 11.51 -20.00
C GLY A 149 -6.70 10.84 -21.32
N ALA A 150 -6.80 11.59 -22.42
CA ALA A 150 -6.48 11.10 -23.76
C ALA A 150 -4.99 10.73 -23.94
N ARG A 151 -4.07 11.27 -23.11
CA ARG A 151 -2.65 10.86 -23.09
C ARG A 151 -2.41 9.69 -22.15
N ARG A 152 -3.47 9.03 -21.67
CA ARG A 152 -3.45 7.91 -20.72
C ARG A 152 -2.93 8.30 -19.34
N GLU A 153 -2.94 9.57 -19.00
CA GLU A 153 -2.52 10.15 -17.72
C GLU A 153 -3.65 10.15 -16.69
N LEU A 154 -3.31 10.20 -15.40
CA LEU A 154 -4.30 10.52 -14.35
C LEU A 154 -4.64 12.01 -14.44
N ALA A 155 -5.71 12.35 -15.14
CA ALA A 155 -6.11 13.72 -15.41
C ALA A 155 -6.69 14.39 -14.15
N ALA A 156 -7.60 13.70 -13.47
CA ALA A 156 -8.20 14.21 -12.24
C ALA A 156 -8.73 13.08 -11.36
N ARG A 157 -8.86 13.39 -10.07
CA ARG A 157 -9.55 12.58 -9.08
C ARG A 157 -10.52 13.45 -8.30
N GLU A 158 -11.78 13.09 -8.30
CA GLU A 158 -12.78 13.65 -7.39
C GLU A 158 -13.04 12.67 -6.25
N ALA A 159 -13.16 13.17 -5.03
CA ALA A 159 -13.49 12.38 -3.85
C ALA A 159 -14.65 13.02 -3.08
N HIS A 160 -15.61 12.18 -2.74
CA HIS A 160 -16.75 12.48 -1.90
C HIS A 160 -16.64 11.68 -0.61
N HIS A 161 -16.54 12.39 0.51
CA HIS A 161 -16.40 11.80 1.83
C HIS A 161 -17.64 12.03 2.69
N ILE A 162 -18.04 10.97 3.39
CA ILE A 162 -18.93 11.02 4.54
C ILE A 162 -18.08 10.59 5.75
N VAL A 163 -17.91 11.49 6.70
CA VAL A 163 -17.07 11.26 7.88
C VAL A 163 -17.84 11.46 9.16
N ARG A 164 -17.32 10.90 10.26
CA ARG A 164 -17.75 11.15 11.63
C ARG A 164 -16.58 11.63 12.45
N ALA A 165 -16.73 12.74 13.17
CA ALA A 165 -15.75 13.18 14.14
C ALA A 165 -15.75 12.25 15.36
N HIS A 166 -14.57 11.81 15.81
CA HIS A 166 -14.43 10.99 17.02
C HIS A 166 -13.89 11.78 18.22
N ARG A 167 -13.66 13.08 18.03
CA ARG A 167 -13.31 14.03 19.09
C ARG A 167 -13.84 15.42 18.76
N ASP A 168 -13.88 16.28 19.75
CA ASP A 168 -14.31 17.66 19.58
C ASP A 168 -13.28 18.53 18.86
N GLY A 169 -13.77 19.57 18.20
CA GLY A 169 -12.95 20.62 17.60
C GLY A 169 -12.36 20.29 16.24
N VAL A 170 -12.82 19.21 15.58
CA VAL A 170 -12.37 18.87 14.23
C VAL A 170 -12.95 19.87 13.23
N ASP A 171 -12.08 20.59 12.51
CA ASP A 171 -12.48 21.69 11.62
C ASP A 171 -11.99 21.53 10.18
N GLY A 172 -11.42 20.38 9.85
CA GLY A 172 -10.92 20.12 8.51
C GLY A 172 -10.41 18.71 8.28
N PHE A 173 -9.93 18.49 7.05
CA PHE A 173 -9.43 17.23 6.54
C PHE A 173 -8.11 17.45 5.79
N LEU A 174 -7.21 16.47 5.83
CA LEU A 174 -5.94 16.52 5.11
C LEU A 174 -6.01 15.66 3.85
N VAL A 175 -5.98 16.30 2.69
CA VAL A 175 -5.85 15.63 1.40
C VAL A 175 -4.39 15.27 1.18
N VAL A 176 -4.14 14.02 0.82
CA VAL A 176 -2.83 13.54 0.39
C VAL A 176 -2.98 13.00 -1.01
N HIS A 177 -2.17 13.50 -1.93
CA HIS A 177 -2.05 13.02 -3.29
C HIS A 177 -0.59 12.70 -3.57
N GLN A 178 -0.33 11.56 -4.20
CA GLN A 178 0.99 11.22 -4.71
C GLN A 178 0.83 11.10 -6.22
N GLY A 179 1.52 11.98 -6.95
CA GLY A 179 1.54 11.91 -8.41
C GLY A 179 2.17 10.62 -8.92
N ASP A 180 1.77 10.24 -10.12
CA ASP A 180 2.41 9.14 -10.83
C ASP A 180 3.81 9.56 -11.34
N PRO A 181 4.67 8.61 -11.74
CA PRO A 181 6.01 8.94 -12.25
C PRO A 181 5.99 10.02 -13.34
N GLY A 182 6.95 10.94 -13.26
CA GLY A 182 7.05 12.09 -14.18
C GLY A 182 6.07 13.23 -13.87
N CYS A 183 5.32 13.19 -12.77
CA CYS A 183 4.44 14.29 -12.39
C CYS A 183 5.20 15.59 -12.07
N ALA A 184 4.49 16.71 -12.20
CA ALA A 184 4.94 18.05 -11.84
C ALA A 184 4.06 18.59 -10.70
N PRO A 185 4.43 18.40 -9.41
CA PRO A 185 3.63 18.81 -8.26
C PRO A 185 3.23 20.29 -8.22
N ARG A 186 4.05 21.17 -8.82
CA ARG A 186 3.76 22.61 -8.95
C ARG A 186 2.52 22.92 -9.80
N ASP A 187 2.21 22.07 -10.77
CA ASP A 187 1.09 22.28 -11.69
C ASP A 187 -0.18 21.58 -11.21
N MET A 188 -0.08 20.75 -10.17
CA MET A 188 -1.22 20.09 -9.55
C MET A 188 -2.10 21.10 -8.81
N ARG A 189 -3.41 20.87 -8.84
CA ARG A 189 -4.40 21.76 -8.21
C ARG A 189 -5.36 20.97 -7.32
N VAL A 190 -5.57 21.46 -6.11
CA VAL A 190 -6.61 20.96 -5.21
C VAL A 190 -7.79 21.91 -5.20
N ARG A 191 -8.95 21.42 -5.61
CA ARG A 191 -10.21 22.16 -5.66
C ARG A 191 -11.14 21.67 -4.56
N ALA A 192 -11.50 22.54 -3.63
CA ALA A 192 -12.67 22.31 -2.79
C ALA A 192 -13.93 22.44 -3.64
N LEU A 193 -14.83 21.45 -3.56
CA LEU A 193 -16.05 21.41 -4.37
C LEU A 193 -17.31 21.64 -3.54
N GLU A 194 -17.42 20.97 -2.39
CA GLU A 194 -18.63 21.03 -1.55
C GLU A 194 -18.27 20.98 -0.07
N ASN A 195 -18.92 21.83 0.74
CA ASN A 195 -18.81 21.92 2.20
C ASN A 195 -17.37 22.02 2.74
N CYS A 196 -16.44 22.53 1.94
CA CYS A 196 -15.09 22.81 2.40
C CYS A 196 -14.46 23.96 1.61
N ARG A 197 -13.35 24.48 2.11
CA ARG A 197 -12.48 25.43 1.42
C ARG A 197 -11.05 24.91 1.45
N THR A 198 -10.30 25.12 0.37
CA THR A 198 -8.87 24.80 0.34
C THR A 198 -8.11 25.76 1.24
N GLY A 199 -7.35 25.23 2.19
CA GLY A 199 -6.46 25.95 3.09
C GLY A 199 -5.04 25.99 2.54
N ARG A 200 -4.05 25.72 3.40
CA ARG A 200 -2.65 25.65 2.97
C ARG A 200 -2.42 24.41 2.11
N VAL A 201 -1.65 24.60 1.04
CA VAL A 201 -1.16 23.53 0.17
C VAL A 201 0.35 23.47 0.30
N ARG A 202 0.89 22.25 0.40
CA ARG A 202 2.32 21.96 0.44
C ARG A 202 2.60 20.79 -0.49
N PHE A 203 3.79 20.77 -1.08
CA PHE A 203 4.20 19.69 -1.94
C PHE A 203 5.71 19.48 -1.84
N ASP A 204 6.15 18.31 -2.26
CA ASP A 204 7.55 17.92 -2.37
C ASP A 204 7.84 17.53 -3.82
N GLN A 205 8.84 18.19 -4.41
CA GLN A 205 9.15 18.05 -5.83
C GLN A 205 9.77 16.70 -6.18
N GLU A 206 10.58 16.15 -5.28
CA GLU A 206 11.34 14.92 -5.55
C GLU A 206 10.43 13.69 -5.48
N THR A 207 9.51 13.66 -4.52
CA THR A 207 8.64 12.51 -4.27
C THR A 207 7.28 12.58 -4.97
N GLY A 208 6.92 13.75 -5.53
CA GLY A 208 5.62 13.93 -6.18
C GLY A 208 4.44 14.05 -5.20
N VAL A 209 4.72 14.23 -3.90
CA VAL A 209 3.69 14.27 -2.84
C VAL A 209 3.13 15.68 -2.73
N LEU A 210 1.80 15.77 -2.78
CA LEU A 210 1.03 16.98 -2.50
C LEU A 210 0.12 16.75 -1.30
N VAL A 211 0.10 17.74 -0.41
CA VAL A 211 -0.74 17.75 0.80
C VAL A 211 -1.51 19.07 0.85
N ALA A 212 -2.83 18.99 1.06
CA ALA A 212 -3.69 20.16 1.16
C ALA A 212 -4.64 20.06 2.35
N GLU A 213 -4.84 21.18 3.04
CA GLU A 213 -5.91 21.30 4.03
C GLU A 213 -7.23 21.58 3.32
N LEU A 214 -8.28 20.90 3.75
CA LEU A 214 -9.67 21.27 3.49
C LEU A 214 -10.29 21.70 4.81
N LEU A 215 -10.74 22.94 4.90
CA LEU A 215 -11.36 23.49 6.10
C LEU A 215 -12.87 23.43 5.94
N PHE A 216 -13.58 22.92 6.95
CA PHE A 216 -15.04 22.73 6.91
C PHE A 216 -15.82 24.02 7.11
N GLY A 217 -15.17 25.08 7.61
CA GLY A 217 -15.84 26.33 7.98
C GLY A 217 -16.67 26.22 9.27
N THR A 218 -16.67 25.06 9.92
CA THR A 218 -17.29 24.78 11.21
C THR A 218 -16.41 23.86 12.04
N ARG A 219 -16.66 23.78 13.35
CA ARG A 219 -16.01 22.84 14.26
C ARG A 219 -16.99 21.74 14.64
N LEU A 220 -16.64 20.51 14.29
CA LEU A 220 -17.40 19.31 14.60
C LEU A 220 -17.17 18.89 16.05
N ARG A 221 -18.21 18.39 16.69
CA ARG A 221 -18.17 17.69 17.99
C ARG A 221 -18.03 16.19 17.77
N ALA A 222 -17.58 15.47 18.79
CA ALA A 222 -17.54 14.02 18.78
C ALA A 222 -18.93 13.44 18.48
N GLY A 223 -19.02 12.58 17.47
CA GLY A 223 -20.26 11.98 16.99
C GLY A 223 -20.86 12.69 15.76
N ASP A 224 -20.53 13.96 15.52
CA ASP A 224 -21.05 14.70 14.38
C ASP A 224 -20.62 14.07 13.06
N THR A 225 -21.55 14.02 12.11
CA THR A 225 -21.27 13.61 10.74
C THR A 225 -21.07 14.82 9.83
N PHE A 226 -20.15 14.71 8.89
CA PHE A 226 -19.91 15.76 7.91
C PHE A 226 -19.69 15.16 6.52
N LEU A 227 -20.18 15.85 5.51
CA LEU A 227 -20.08 15.46 4.11
C LEU A 227 -19.38 16.56 3.35
N PHE A 228 -18.34 16.21 2.58
CA PHE A 228 -17.60 17.16 1.77
C PHE A 228 -17.05 16.53 0.50
N ARG A 229 -16.77 17.37 -0.49
CA ARG A 229 -16.19 16.97 -1.78
C ARG A 229 -15.01 17.83 -2.17
N TYR A 230 -14.03 17.21 -2.80
CA TYR A 230 -12.88 17.89 -3.37
C TYR A 230 -12.38 17.15 -4.61
N ALA A 231 -11.59 17.83 -5.42
CA ALA A 231 -10.87 17.25 -6.54
C ALA A 231 -9.38 17.57 -6.48
N VAL A 232 -8.58 16.67 -7.04
CA VAL A 232 -7.17 16.89 -7.37
C VAL A 232 -7.03 16.78 -8.88
N GLU A 233 -6.55 17.84 -9.51
CA GLU A 233 -6.14 17.88 -10.91
C GLU A 233 -4.63 17.71 -10.94
N ASP A 234 -4.16 16.66 -11.62
CA ASP A 234 -2.73 16.40 -11.79
C ASP A 234 -2.43 16.50 -13.27
N GLY A 235 -2.82 15.51 -14.07
CA GLY A 235 -2.68 15.52 -15.53
C GLY A 235 -1.24 15.71 -16.02
N THR A 236 -0.24 15.76 -15.14
CA THR A 236 1.14 16.10 -15.50
C THR A 236 2.00 14.86 -15.68
N ALA A 237 1.60 13.76 -15.04
CA ALA A 237 2.34 12.51 -15.04
C ALA A 237 2.34 11.77 -16.39
N GLU A 238 3.17 10.74 -16.45
CA GLU A 238 3.20 9.78 -17.54
C GLU A 238 1.92 8.93 -17.63
N THR A 239 1.94 7.95 -18.54
CA THR A 239 0.86 6.98 -18.71
C THR A 239 0.58 6.21 -17.42
N ALA A 240 -0.61 6.42 -16.87
CA ALA A 240 -1.17 5.66 -15.76
C ALA A 240 -1.61 4.27 -16.25
N ARG A 241 -1.33 3.25 -15.44
CA ARG A 241 -1.73 1.84 -15.68
C ARG A 241 -2.56 1.26 -14.56
N GLU A 242 -2.69 2.01 -13.47
CA GLU A 242 -3.43 1.61 -12.30
C GLU A 242 -3.80 2.82 -11.47
N TYR A 243 -4.88 2.68 -10.72
CA TYR A 243 -5.20 3.56 -9.62
C TYR A 243 -5.41 2.70 -8.38
N LEU A 244 -4.84 3.14 -7.26
CA LEU A 244 -4.92 2.43 -5.99
C LEU A 244 -5.18 3.40 -4.85
N ARG A 245 -5.90 2.92 -3.85
CA ARG A 245 -6.17 3.63 -2.61
C ARG A 245 -5.73 2.80 -1.42
N GLY A 246 -4.90 3.39 -0.57
CA GLY A 246 -4.51 2.83 0.71
C GLY A 246 -5.49 3.21 1.83
N PHE A 247 -5.71 2.28 2.75
CA PHE A 247 -6.51 2.44 3.95
C PHE A 247 -5.72 1.95 5.16
N ASP A 248 -5.46 2.84 6.11
CA ASP A 248 -4.69 2.53 7.31
C ASP A 248 -5.56 1.90 8.43
N ALA A 249 -6.87 2.11 8.36
CA ALA A 249 -7.84 1.64 9.35
C ALA A 249 -9.10 1.10 8.68
N PRO A 250 -9.86 0.21 9.34
CA PRO A 250 -11.20 -0.17 8.88
C PRO A 250 -12.10 1.07 8.78
N GLY A 251 -12.99 1.07 7.80
CA GLY A 251 -13.91 2.17 7.56
C GLY A 251 -15.23 1.65 7.01
N GLY A 252 -16.12 2.59 6.68
CA GLY A 252 -17.39 2.26 6.03
C GLY A 252 -17.24 1.90 4.56
N GLN A 253 -18.22 2.24 3.74
CA GLN A 253 -18.25 1.85 2.34
C GLN A 253 -17.21 2.62 1.50
N TYR A 254 -16.57 1.93 0.56
CA TYR A 254 -15.72 2.54 -0.46
C TYR A 254 -16.23 2.21 -1.86
N ALA A 255 -16.33 3.22 -2.72
CA ALA A 255 -16.60 3.06 -4.13
C ALA A 255 -15.49 3.74 -4.92
N LEU A 256 -14.90 3.01 -5.87
CA LEU A 256 -13.92 3.54 -6.82
C LEU A 256 -14.49 3.37 -8.22
N GLN A 257 -14.62 4.48 -8.95
CA GLN A 257 -14.91 4.50 -10.37
C GLN A 257 -13.70 5.05 -11.12
N VAL A 258 -13.31 4.38 -12.20
CA VAL A 258 -12.32 4.88 -13.16
C VAL A 258 -13.02 5.10 -14.49
N ARG A 259 -12.89 6.31 -15.03
CA ARG A 259 -13.46 6.73 -16.32
C ARG A 259 -12.32 6.98 -17.30
N PHE A 260 -12.42 6.38 -18.47
CA PHE A 260 -11.44 6.51 -19.53
C PHE A 260 -11.93 7.53 -20.57
N ASP A 261 -11.00 8.29 -21.12
CA ASP A 261 -11.24 9.12 -22.30
C ASP A 261 -11.61 8.23 -23.50
N ALA A 262 -12.56 8.68 -24.33
CA ALA A 262 -13.02 7.92 -25.49
C ALA A 262 -11.91 7.68 -26.52
N ALA A 263 -10.89 8.55 -26.58
CA ALA A 263 -9.72 8.39 -27.44
C ALA A 263 -8.65 7.43 -26.85
N ALA A 264 -8.81 6.99 -25.60
CA ALA A 264 -7.83 6.18 -24.89
C ALA A 264 -8.52 5.09 -24.04
N LEU A 265 -9.04 4.06 -24.72
CA LEU A 265 -9.69 2.93 -24.06
C LEU A 265 -8.69 1.81 -23.68
N PRO A 266 -8.83 1.21 -22.49
CA PRO A 266 -8.01 0.08 -22.08
C PRO A 266 -8.45 -1.21 -22.78
N VAL A 267 -7.51 -2.13 -23.01
CA VAL A 267 -7.78 -3.46 -23.56
C VAL A 267 -8.36 -4.38 -22.49
N ARG A 268 -7.88 -4.26 -21.25
CA ARG A 268 -8.31 -5.09 -20.12
C ARG A 268 -8.23 -4.30 -18.84
N CYS A 269 -9.25 -4.42 -17.99
CA CYS A 269 -9.26 -3.87 -16.64
C CYS A 269 -9.40 -5.00 -15.61
N HIS A 270 -8.76 -4.87 -14.46
CA HIS A 270 -8.93 -5.79 -13.35
C HIS A 270 -8.87 -5.09 -12.00
N ARG A 271 -9.78 -5.47 -11.09
CA ARG A 271 -9.63 -5.12 -9.67
C ARG A 271 -8.46 -5.89 -9.06
N PHE A 272 -7.90 -5.36 -8.00
CA PHE A 272 -7.00 -6.08 -7.11
C PHE A 272 -7.11 -5.54 -5.69
N THR A 273 -6.71 -6.37 -4.74
CA THR A 273 -6.50 -5.97 -3.35
C THR A 273 -5.09 -6.35 -2.89
N GLN A 274 -4.50 -5.59 -2.00
CA GLN A 274 -3.22 -5.91 -1.37
C GLN A 274 -3.30 -5.61 0.12
N HIS A 275 -2.73 -6.48 0.96
CA HIS A 275 -2.73 -6.25 2.41
C HIS A 275 -1.71 -5.18 2.83
N SER A 276 -0.70 -4.94 2.00
CA SER A 276 0.32 -3.90 2.16
C SER A 276 1.00 -3.66 0.81
N PRO A 277 1.75 -2.56 0.63
CA PRO A 277 2.47 -2.33 -0.62
C PRO A 277 3.43 -3.45 -1.06
N ALA A 278 4.02 -4.15 -0.09
CA ALA A 278 4.94 -5.27 -0.33
C ALA A 278 4.23 -6.65 -0.35
N ALA A 279 2.90 -6.69 -0.21
CA ALA A 279 2.14 -7.94 -0.29
C ALA A 279 1.78 -8.26 -1.75
N PRO A 280 1.72 -9.55 -2.12
CA PRO A 280 1.26 -9.95 -3.44
C PRO A 280 -0.18 -9.46 -3.68
N ARG A 281 -0.52 -9.20 -4.95
CA ARG A 281 -1.88 -8.83 -5.34
C ARG A 281 -2.80 -10.03 -5.24
N GLY A 282 -3.88 -9.86 -4.49
CA GLY A 282 -4.98 -10.81 -4.38
C GLY A 282 -6.26 -10.29 -5.05
N GLY A 283 -7.29 -11.14 -5.08
CA GLY A 283 -8.64 -10.74 -5.50
C GLY A 283 -8.73 -10.22 -6.93
N ARG A 284 -7.84 -10.67 -7.81
CA ARG A 284 -7.77 -10.24 -9.20
C ARG A 284 -8.97 -10.76 -9.98
N HIS A 285 -9.83 -9.84 -10.41
CA HIS A 285 -11.02 -10.16 -11.20
C HIS A 285 -11.14 -9.13 -12.31
N GLU A 286 -11.49 -9.59 -13.51
CA GLU A 286 -11.67 -8.75 -14.68
C GLU A 286 -12.88 -7.83 -14.52
N LEU A 287 -12.75 -6.60 -14.96
CA LEU A 287 -13.84 -5.62 -14.91
C LEU A 287 -14.21 -5.23 -16.35
N PRO A 288 -15.45 -5.49 -16.79
CA PRO A 288 -15.89 -5.05 -18.10
C PRO A 288 -16.01 -3.52 -18.11
N VAL A 289 -15.44 -2.89 -19.14
CA VAL A 289 -15.62 -1.46 -19.38
C VAL A 289 -17.04 -1.24 -19.90
N THR A 290 -17.82 -0.41 -19.22
CA THR A 290 -19.21 -0.15 -19.63
C THR A 290 -19.26 0.81 -20.81
N ALA A 291 -20.04 0.46 -21.83
CA ALA A 291 -20.45 1.39 -22.89
C ALA A 291 -21.79 2.05 -22.51
N PRO A 292 -22.04 3.33 -22.86
CA PRO A 292 -21.17 4.27 -23.58
C PRO A 292 -20.24 5.09 -22.68
N HIS A 293 -20.23 4.84 -21.36
CA HIS A 293 -19.61 5.75 -20.38
C HIS A 293 -18.12 5.47 -20.11
N HIS A 294 -17.56 4.45 -20.77
CA HIS A 294 -16.16 4.03 -20.70
C HIS A 294 -15.64 3.96 -19.27
N CYS A 295 -16.40 3.31 -18.39
CA CYS A 295 -16.07 3.26 -16.96
C CYS A 295 -16.00 1.83 -16.42
N VAL A 296 -15.17 1.68 -15.39
CA VAL A 296 -15.10 0.48 -14.55
C VAL A 296 -15.21 0.92 -13.11
N HIS A 297 -15.71 0.04 -12.24
CA HIS A 297 -15.82 0.37 -10.84
C HIS A 297 -15.62 -0.85 -9.95
N VAL A 298 -15.30 -0.58 -8.69
CA VAL A 298 -15.32 -1.55 -7.61
C VAL A 298 -15.99 -0.91 -6.39
N VAL A 299 -16.79 -1.68 -5.68
CA VAL A 299 -17.38 -1.28 -4.41
C VAL A 299 -16.94 -2.28 -3.35
N GLU A 300 -16.38 -1.76 -2.26
CA GLU A 300 -16.09 -2.50 -1.05
C GLU A 300 -17.11 -2.07 0.01
N PRO A 301 -18.06 -2.95 0.41
CA PRO A 301 -19.11 -2.60 1.37
C PRO A 301 -18.57 -2.15 2.72
N ARG A 302 -17.36 -2.61 3.06
CA ARG A 302 -16.63 -2.21 4.26
C ARG A 302 -15.14 -2.21 3.97
N ILE A 303 -14.51 -1.07 4.16
CA ILE A 303 -13.06 -0.91 4.05
C ILE A 303 -12.38 -1.74 5.13
N ARG A 304 -11.32 -2.45 4.74
CA ARG A 304 -10.36 -3.09 5.64
C ARG A 304 -8.98 -2.45 5.43
N PRO A 305 -8.09 -2.49 6.44
CA PRO A 305 -6.71 -2.07 6.25
C PRO A 305 -6.07 -2.78 5.05
N GLY A 306 -5.35 -2.02 4.24
CA GLY A 306 -4.74 -2.50 3.00
C GLY A 306 -4.97 -1.55 1.83
N ILE A 307 -4.92 -2.11 0.63
CA ILE A 307 -4.99 -1.38 -0.64
C ILE A 307 -6.06 -2.01 -1.50
N VAL A 308 -6.88 -1.17 -2.13
CA VAL A 308 -7.84 -1.55 -3.16
C VAL A 308 -7.51 -0.74 -4.41
N GLY A 309 -7.52 -1.38 -5.57
CA GLY A 309 -7.21 -0.70 -6.81
C GLY A 309 -7.81 -1.36 -8.04
N ILE A 310 -7.71 -0.63 -9.15
CA ILE A 310 -8.02 -1.10 -10.49
C ILE A 310 -6.77 -0.88 -11.33
N ALA A 311 -6.34 -1.91 -12.04
CA ALA A 311 -5.25 -1.85 -12.99
C ALA A 311 -5.76 -2.18 -14.40
N TRP A 312 -5.12 -1.61 -15.41
CA TRP A 312 -5.51 -1.76 -16.79
C TRP A 312 -4.31 -1.88 -17.72
N ASP A 313 -4.54 -2.53 -18.85
CA ASP A 313 -3.57 -2.75 -19.89
C ASP A 313 -3.94 -1.92 -21.12
N TRP A 314 -2.97 -1.20 -21.67
CA TRP A 314 -3.13 -0.41 -22.90
C TRP A 314 -2.79 -1.24 -24.14
N GLN A 315 -3.40 -0.89 -25.27
CA GLN A 315 -2.95 -1.40 -26.56
C GLN A 315 -1.51 -0.92 -26.82
N ARG A 316 -0.66 -1.89 -27.18
CA ARG A 316 0.75 -1.65 -27.55
C ARG A 316 0.84 -0.90 -28.87
#